data_AF-A0A2V6YXZ7-F1
#
_entry.id   AF-A0A2V6YXZ7-F1
#
_cell.length_a   1.000
_cell.length_b   1.000
_cell.length_c   1.000
_cell.angle_alpha   90.00
_cell.angle_beta   90.00
_cell.angle_gamma   90.00
#
_symmetry.space_group_name_H-M   'P 1'
#
loop_
_entity.id
_entity.type
_entity.pdbx_description
1 polymer ?
#
loop_
_entity_poly.entity_id
_entity_poly.type
_entity_poly.pdbx_seq_one_letter_code
_entity_poly.pdbx_strand_id
1 'polypeptide(L)'
;MKAAHITELRTAVNAARTRNRLMPVVFTDPTLMAGSTTIKRIHILELRVTLNAIFTALGRTPPTYTDPTLAAGTTAKAAHIQELRNAVSSLP
;
A
#
# COMPACT_ATOMS: atom_id res chain seq x y z
N MET A 1 15.91 -0.14 -0.38
CA MET A 1 14.49 0.15 -0.68
C MET A 1 14.22 1.61 -0.30
N LYS A 2 13.71 2.45 -1.21
CA LYS A 2 13.64 3.91 -1.00
C LYS A 2 12.27 4.34 -0.48
N ALA A 3 12.23 5.26 0.48
CA ALA A 3 11.00 5.85 1.03
C ALA A 3 10.09 6.47 -0.06
N ALA A 4 10.70 7.00 -1.13
CA ALA A 4 9.99 7.54 -2.30
C ALA A 4 8.96 6.56 -2.90
N HIS A 5 9.29 5.26 -3.00
CA HIS A 5 8.35 4.28 -3.56
C HIS A 5 7.07 4.12 -2.73
N ILE A 6 7.16 4.28 -1.40
CA ILE A 6 5.98 4.22 -0.54
C ILE A 6 5.13 5.47 -0.74
N THR A 7 5.76 6.65 -0.81
CA THR A 7 5.06 7.91 -1.09
C THR A 7 4.33 7.86 -2.44
N GLU A 8 4.99 7.38 -3.49
CA GLU A 8 4.38 7.17 -4.81
C GLU A 8 3.18 6.21 -4.74
N LEU A 9 3.33 5.07 -4.07
CA LEU A 9 2.25 4.10 -3.88
C LEU A 9 1.07 4.68 -3.10
N ARG A 10 1.31 5.45 -2.05
CA ARG A 10 0.26 6.10 -1.27
C ARG A 10 -0.56 7.07 -2.13
N THR A 11 0.13 7.88 -2.92
CA THR A 11 -0.50 8.78 -3.89
C THR A 11 -1.32 8.00 -4.92
N ALA A 12 -0.76 6.94 -5.50
CA ALA A 12 -1.43 6.13 -6.52
C ALA A 12 -2.67 5.41 -5.96
N VAL A 13 -2.58 4.83 -4.76
CA VAL A 13 -3.71 4.18 -4.09
C VAL A 13 -4.80 5.19 -3.76
N ASN A 14 -4.48 6.36 -3.22
CA ASN A 14 -5.50 7.39 -2.95
C ASN A 14 -6.15 7.92 -4.23
N ALA A 15 -5.38 8.06 -5.33
CA ALA A 15 -5.95 8.39 -6.63
C ALA A 15 -6.92 7.31 -7.12
N ALA A 16 -6.55 6.02 -6.97
CA ALA A 16 -7.42 4.90 -7.31
C ALA A 16 -8.70 4.87 -6.45
N ARG A 17 -8.61 5.19 -5.15
CA ARG A 17 -9.80 5.34 -4.29
C ARG A 17 -10.75 6.41 -4.83
N THR A 18 -10.23 7.61 -5.11
CA THR A 18 -11.04 8.71 -5.64
C THR A 18 -11.71 8.34 -6.96
N ARG A 19 -10.99 7.69 -7.89
CA ARG A 19 -11.54 7.20 -9.18
C ARG A 19 -12.69 6.23 -8.97
N ASN A 20 -12.57 5.37 -7.96
CA ASN A 20 -13.55 4.38 -7.59
C ASN A 20 -14.56 4.87 -6.53
N ARG A 21 -14.72 6.21 -6.40
CA ARG A 21 -15.70 6.88 -5.52
C ARG A 21 -15.58 6.54 -4.03
N LEU A 22 -14.37 6.21 -3.60
CA LEU A 22 -14.02 6.00 -2.20
C LEU A 22 -13.29 7.22 -1.65
N MET A 23 -13.52 7.55 -0.39
CA MET A 23 -12.78 8.62 0.29
C MET A 23 -11.29 8.25 0.42
N PRO A 24 -10.36 9.17 0.15
CA PRO A 24 -8.93 8.96 0.39
C PRO A 24 -8.63 8.61 1.85
N VAL A 25 -7.54 7.87 2.07
CA VAL A 25 -7.07 7.51 3.41
C VAL A 25 -5.95 8.44 3.83
N VAL A 26 -5.98 8.84 5.10
CA VAL A 26 -4.85 9.49 5.77
C VAL A 26 -3.98 8.40 6.39
N PHE A 27 -2.71 8.33 5.98
CA PHE A 27 -1.76 7.35 6.50
C PHE A 27 -1.19 7.82 7.84
N THR A 28 -0.93 6.88 8.76
CA THR A 28 -0.49 7.16 10.14
C THR A 28 0.81 7.98 10.20
N ASP A 29 1.72 7.71 9.28
CA ASP A 29 3.01 8.40 9.17
C ASP A 29 3.07 9.11 7.80
N PRO A 30 2.48 10.30 7.66
CA PRO A 30 2.24 10.92 6.36
C PRO A 30 3.54 11.40 5.68
N THR A 31 4.58 11.72 6.45
CA THR A 31 5.83 12.29 5.97
C THR A 31 6.95 11.24 5.96
N LEU A 32 7.23 10.68 4.78
CA LEU A 32 8.37 9.77 4.59
C LEU A 32 9.50 10.51 3.88
N MET A 33 10.55 10.87 4.62
CA MET A 33 11.72 11.56 4.07
C MET A 33 12.75 10.53 3.57
N ALA A 34 13.17 10.68 2.32
CA ALA A 34 14.23 9.85 1.75
C ALA A 34 15.53 10.00 2.55
N GLY A 35 16.13 8.88 2.93
CA GLY A 35 17.39 8.86 3.70
C GLY A 35 17.24 9.04 5.21
N SER A 36 16.05 9.37 5.72
CA SER A 36 15.81 9.57 7.16
C SER A 36 14.74 8.64 7.71
N THR A 37 13.65 8.41 6.96
CA THR A 37 12.56 7.55 7.43
C THR A 37 12.80 6.08 7.05
N THR A 38 12.98 5.23 8.06
CA THR A 38 12.97 3.78 7.87
C THR A 38 11.56 3.32 7.54
N ILE A 39 11.40 2.55 6.45
CA ILE A 39 10.10 1.97 6.08
C ILE A 39 9.69 0.97 7.16
N LYS A 40 8.55 1.22 7.80
CA LYS A 40 8.00 0.40 8.87
C LYS A 40 6.97 -0.57 8.31
N ARG A 41 6.73 -1.68 9.03
CA ARG A 41 5.70 -2.66 8.66
C ARG A 41 4.32 -2.01 8.47
N ILE A 42 4.02 -1.00 9.28
CA ILE A 42 2.73 -0.31 9.27
C ILE A 42 2.44 0.31 7.91
N HIS A 43 3.46 0.86 7.24
CA HIS A 43 3.28 1.50 5.93
C HIS A 43 2.81 0.51 4.86
N ILE A 44 3.30 -0.73 4.91
CA ILE A 44 2.90 -1.80 3.98
C ILE A 44 1.50 -2.31 4.32
N LEU A 45 1.22 -2.55 5.60
CA LEU A 45 -0.09 -3.02 6.06
C LEU A 45 -1.20 -2.03 5.70
N GLU A 46 -0.99 -0.73 5.93
CA GLU A 46 -1.95 0.30 5.55
C GLU A 46 -2.23 0.29 4.04
N LEU A 47 -1.20 0.16 3.20
CA LEU A 47 -1.39 0.06 1.75
C LEU A 47 -2.18 -1.19 1.35
N ARG A 48 -1.90 -2.35 1.94
CA ARG A 48 -2.65 -3.60 1.70
C ARG A 48 -4.12 -3.46 2.09
N VAL A 49 -4.40 -2.96 3.29
CA VAL A 49 -5.78 -2.72 3.77
C VAL A 49 -6.51 -1.77 2.84
N THR A 50 -5.84 -0.69 2.44
CA THR A 50 -6.41 0.33 1.58
C THR A 50 -6.75 -0.21 0.19
N LEU A 51 -5.87 -1.02 -0.40
CA LEU A 51 -6.12 -1.71 -1.67
C LEU A 51 -7.26 -2.71 -1.55
N ASN A 52 -7.24 -3.58 -0.53
CA ASN A 52 -8.30 -4.56 -0.31
C ASN A 52 -9.69 -3.91 -0.26
N ALA A 53 -9.80 -2.74 0.39
CA ALA A 53 -11.05 -1.99 0.42
C ALA A 53 -11.52 -1.54 -0.97
N ILE A 54 -10.60 -1.20 -1.89
CA ILE A 54 -10.96 -0.87 -3.28
C ILE A 54 -11.45 -2.13 -4.00
N PHE A 55 -10.72 -3.25 -3.90
CA PHE A 55 -11.14 -4.52 -4.53
C PHE A 55 -12.52 -4.95 -4.04
N THR A 56 -12.76 -4.90 -2.73
CA THR A 56 -14.08 -5.21 -2.13
C THR A 56 -15.17 -4.28 -2.64
N ALA A 57 -14.91 -2.96 -2.72
CA ALA A 57 -15.89 -2.00 -3.25
C ALA A 57 -16.22 -2.25 -4.74
N LEU A 58 -15.29 -2.83 -5.49
CA LEU A 58 -15.46 -3.26 -6.87
C LEU A 58 -16.06 -4.67 -7.02
N GLY A 59 -16.39 -5.35 -5.92
CA GLY A 59 -16.88 -6.73 -5.94
C GLY A 59 -15.83 -7.75 -6.43
N ARG A 60 -14.54 -7.42 -6.35
CA ARG A 60 -13.43 -8.27 -6.77
C ARG A 60 -12.78 -8.94 -5.57
N THR A 61 -12.20 -10.12 -5.78
CA THR A 61 -11.38 -10.79 -4.78
C THR A 61 -10.11 -9.97 -4.49
N PRO A 62 -9.81 -9.65 -3.22
CA PRO A 62 -8.58 -8.94 -2.87
C PRO A 62 -7.30 -9.72 -3.21
N PRO A 63 -6.17 -9.04 -3.48
CA PRO A 63 -4.90 -9.70 -3.76
C PRO A 63 -4.42 -10.56 -2.60
N THR A 64 -3.82 -11.71 -2.91
CA THR A 64 -3.05 -12.50 -1.94
C THR A 64 -1.66 -11.93 -1.79
N TYR A 65 -1.21 -11.74 -0.55
CA TYR A 65 0.09 -11.15 -0.26
C TYR A 65 1.03 -12.14 0.41
N THR A 66 2.30 -12.13 0.02
CA THR A 66 3.36 -12.84 0.75
C THR A 66 3.53 -12.23 2.13
N ASP A 67 3.81 -13.06 3.15
CA ASP A 67 3.90 -12.65 4.55
C ASP A 67 2.66 -11.82 4.96
N PRO A 68 1.44 -12.38 4.92
CA PRO A 68 0.19 -11.60 5.02
C PRO A 68 0.08 -10.82 6.34
N THR A 69 0.62 -11.36 7.43
CA THR A 69 0.61 -10.76 8.76
C THR A 69 1.74 -9.77 9.00
N LEU A 70 2.82 -9.81 8.19
CA LEU A 70 4.08 -9.07 8.42
C LEU A 70 4.44 -9.02 9.92
N ALA A 71 4.76 -10.20 10.47
CA ALA A 71 5.05 -10.38 11.89
C ALA A 71 6.13 -9.39 12.38
N ALA A 72 6.11 -9.06 13.68
CA ALA A 72 7.13 -8.21 14.29
C ALA A 72 8.54 -8.73 13.99
N GLY A 73 9.46 -7.85 13.58
CA GLY A 73 10.80 -8.21 13.12
C GLY A 73 10.91 -8.54 11.63
N THR A 74 9.79 -8.66 10.90
CA THR A 74 9.83 -8.83 9.44
C THR A 74 10.29 -7.54 8.77
N THR A 75 11.40 -7.61 8.03
CA THR A 75 11.85 -6.52 7.16
C THR A 75 11.01 -6.46 5.89
N ALA A 76 10.66 -5.25 5.47
CA ALA A 76 9.94 -5.05 4.22
C ALA A 76 10.82 -5.53 3.04
N LYS A 77 10.31 -6.49 2.28
CA LYS A 77 11.00 -7.07 1.12
C LYS A 77 10.60 -6.33 -0.15
N ALA A 78 11.44 -6.43 -1.18
CA ALA A 78 11.10 -5.91 -2.51
C ALA A 78 9.80 -6.54 -3.05
N ALA A 79 9.56 -7.83 -2.74
CA ALA A 79 8.35 -8.55 -3.12
C ALA A 79 7.07 -7.84 -2.65
N HIS A 80 7.02 -7.37 -1.40
CA HIS A 80 5.83 -6.70 -0.86
C HIS A 80 5.46 -5.44 -1.63
N ILE A 81 6.45 -4.69 -2.13
CA ILE A 81 6.20 -3.49 -2.96
C ILE A 81 5.76 -3.84 -4.36
N GLN A 82 6.37 -4.88 -4.93
CA GLN A 82 5.98 -5.32 -6.25
C GLN A 82 4.53 -5.82 -6.27
N GLU A 83 4.12 -6.56 -5.24
CA GLU A 83 2.71 -6.96 -5.05
C GLU A 83 1.78 -5.75 -4.96
N LEU A 84 2.15 -4.73 -4.18
CA LEU A 84 1.35 -3.49 -4.06
C LEU A 84 1.26 -2.73 -5.39
N ARG A 85 2.36 -2.61 -6.15
CA ARG A 85 2.33 -1.98 -7.48
C ARG A 85 1.42 -2.75 -8.44
N ASN A 86 1.59 -4.07 -8.51
CA ASN A 86 0.78 -4.91 -9.39
C ASN A 86 -0.72 -4.77 -9.06
N ALA A 87 -1.07 -4.77 -7.76
CA ALA A 87 -2.43 -4.58 -7.31
C ALA A 87 -2.99 -3.21 -7.75
N VAL A 88 -2.25 -2.12 -7.53
CA VAL A 88 -2.66 -0.77 -7.96
C VAL A 88 -2.87 -0.71 -9.47
N SER A 89 -1.94 -1.26 -10.27
CA SER A 89 -2.01 -1.22 -11.74
C SER A 89 -3.17 -2.04 -12.33
N SER A 90 -3.76 -2.96 -11.56
CA SER A 90 -4.91 -3.78 -12.00
C SER A 90 -6.27 -3.13 -11.73
N LEU A 91 -6.29 -2.00 -11.02
CA LEU A 91 -7.49 -1.24 -10.71
C LEU A 91 -7.88 -0.35 -11.91
N PRO A 92 -9.19 -0.21 -12.20
CA PRO A 92 -9.68 0.68 -13.24
C PRO A 92 -9.48 2.16 -12.87
#